data_AF-A0A2V8U3E7-F1
#
_entry.id   AF-A0A2V8U3E7-F1
#
_cell.length_a   1.000
_cell.length_b   1.000
_cell.length_c   1.000
_cell.angle_alpha   90.00
_cell.angle_beta   90.00
_cell.angle_gamma   90.00
#
_symmetry.space_group_name_H-M   'P 1'
#
loop_
_entity.id
_entity.type
_entity.pdbx_description
1 polymer ?
#
loop_
_entity_poly.entity_id
_entity_poly.type
_entity_poly.pdbx_seq_one_letter_code
_entity_poly.pdbx_strand_id
1 'polypeptide(L)'
;MPVLPLPTPLDQLGPRPFSFYPPIVNIEHNQWIFRRATWSEIQVINVKTSKELWVPRRFLGQVSRIEEPVMVVGLVKELEYKAGALLPHVRRVIEMPRAVNDLPRRPAAVARPALVVGIRLENSAKSRAGRLVRGAIAAGILVCVTVIIVFRDGPMGSRVLYSTQAQRDLPLTAEDDYFSIVNKFGPPADDRWQLDSRQVHYRRLWYPQQSLALILTGIGHNDEHYAGALDQHGRVIHSVDLPGGQNSRAILETLEK
;
A
#
# COMPACT_ATOMS: atom_id res chain seq x y z
N MET A 1 -3.54 -23.87 5.19
CA MET A 1 -2.69 -24.23 4.03
C MET A 1 -2.85 -23.15 2.98
N PRO A 2 -1.87 -22.26 2.75
CA PRO A 2 -1.93 -21.34 1.61
C PRO A 2 -1.80 -22.16 0.33
N VAL A 3 -2.78 -22.06 -0.55
CA VAL A 3 -2.78 -22.73 -1.86
C VAL A 3 -1.65 -22.11 -2.67
N LEU A 4 -0.62 -22.89 -3.01
CA LEU A 4 0.42 -22.44 -3.93
C LEU A 4 -0.25 -22.05 -5.26
N PRO A 5 -0.03 -20.83 -5.77
CA PRO A 5 -0.47 -20.46 -7.11
C PRO A 5 0.06 -21.49 -8.10
N LEU A 6 -0.80 -22.02 -8.97
CA LEU A 6 -0.39 -22.85 -10.09
C LEU A 6 0.74 -22.11 -10.85
N PRO A 7 1.92 -22.72 -11.04
CA PRO A 7 3.04 -22.07 -11.71
C PRO A 7 2.58 -21.67 -13.12
N THR A 8 2.52 -20.38 -13.36
CA THR A 8 2.10 -19.84 -14.65
C THR A 8 3.30 -20.01 -15.60
N PRO A 9 3.12 -20.22 -16.92
CA PRO A 9 4.24 -20.34 -17.86
C PRO A 9 5.25 -19.17 -17.80
N LEU A 10 4.82 -18.03 -17.27
CA LEU A 10 5.66 -16.86 -16.95
C LEU A 10 6.71 -17.11 -15.86
N ASP A 11 6.42 -17.96 -14.88
CA ASP A 11 7.37 -18.30 -13.80
C ASP A 11 8.52 -19.17 -14.34
N GLN A 12 8.31 -19.80 -15.51
CA GLN A 12 9.33 -20.55 -16.23
C GLN A 12 10.22 -19.66 -17.13
N LEU A 13 10.01 -18.33 -17.16
CA LEU A 13 10.88 -17.41 -17.90
C LEU A 13 12.29 -17.33 -17.29
N GLY A 14 12.40 -17.53 -15.97
CA GLY A 14 13.68 -17.46 -15.27
C GLY A 14 14.45 -16.15 -15.55
N PRO A 15 15.80 -16.17 -15.52
CA PRO A 15 16.61 -15.00 -15.85
C PRO A 15 16.80 -14.78 -17.36
N ARG A 16 16.08 -15.51 -18.23
CA ARG A 16 16.28 -15.41 -19.68
C ARG A 16 15.67 -14.11 -20.23
N PRO A 17 16.37 -13.39 -21.12
CA PRO A 17 15.79 -12.27 -21.83
C PRO A 17 14.61 -12.70 -22.70
N PHE A 18 13.58 -11.87 -22.74
CA PHE A 18 12.41 -12.05 -23.61
C PHE A 18 11.91 -10.70 -24.13
N SER A 19 11.06 -10.74 -25.16
CA SER A 19 10.44 -9.57 -25.77
C SER A 19 8.92 -9.64 -25.64
N PHE A 20 8.23 -8.49 -25.49
CA PHE A 20 6.77 -8.47 -25.51
C PHE A 20 6.26 -8.37 -26.94
N TYR A 21 5.17 -9.07 -27.26
CA TYR A 21 4.48 -8.89 -28.54
C TYR A 21 2.97 -8.74 -28.36
N PRO A 22 2.37 -7.61 -28.75
CA PRO A 22 2.99 -6.40 -29.33
C PRO A 22 3.99 -5.70 -28.38
N PRO A 23 4.93 -4.91 -28.92
CA PRO A 23 5.86 -4.12 -28.09
C PRO A 23 5.10 -3.07 -27.27
N ILE A 24 5.65 -2.72 -26.10
CA ILE A 24 5.10 -1.65 -25.26
C ILE A 24 5.42 -0.29 -25.91
N VAL A 25 4.38 0.50 -26.19
CA VAL A 25 4.49 1.84 -26.78
C VAL A 25 5.16 2.81 -25.79
N ASN A 26 5.94 3.76 -26.30
CA ASN A 26 6.80 4.69 -25.54
C ASN A 26 7.93 4.01 -24.75
N ILE A 27 8.37 2.83 -25.19
CA ILE A 27 9.60 2.19 -24.74
C ILE A 27 10.49 1.90 -25.95
N GLU A 28 11.75 2.33 -25.90
CA GLU A 28 12.70 2.20 -27.00
C GLU A 28 13.20 0.77 -27.21
N HIS A 29 13.49 0.04 -26.13
CA HIS A 29 14.06 -1.31 -26.20
C HIS A 29 13.07 -2.34 -25.68
N ASN A 30 12.69 -3.29 -26.53
CA ASN A 30 11.72 -4.32 -26.17
C ASN A 30 12.37 -5.63 -25.72
N GLN A 31 13.43 -5.55 -24.92
CA GLN A 31 14.06 -6.73 -24.30
C GLN A 31 14.02 -6.59 -22.79
N TRP A 32 13.54 -7.64 -22.14
CA TRP A 32 13.14 -7.63 -20.74
C TRP A 32 13.64 -8.89 -20.04
N ILE A 33 13.95 -8.76 -18.76
CA ILE A 33 14.26 -9.88 -17.87
C ILE A 33 13.22 -9.89 -16.75
N PHE A 34 12.71 -11.08 -16.44
CA PHE A 34 11.81 -11.28 -15.32
C PHE A 34 12.56 -11.14 -13.99
N ARG A 35 11.98 -10.42 -13.03
CA ARG A 35 12.57 -10.23 -11.69
C ARG A 35 11.79 -10.95 -10.61
N ARG A 36 10.51 -10.60 -10.48
CA ARG A 36 9.61 -11.17 -9.48
C ARG A 36 8.17 -11.05 -9.94
N ALA A 37 7.27 -11.74 -9.24
CA ALA A 37 5.84 -11.65 -9.48
C ALA A 37 5.08 -11.47 -8.16
N THR A 38 3.97 -10.77 -8.23
CA THR A 38 2.89 -10.80 -7.25
C THR A 38 1.71 -11.59 -7.82
N TRP A 39 0.62 -11.71 -7.06
CA TRP A 39 -0.59 -12.37 -7.53
C TRP A 39 -1.20 -11.73 -8.78
N SER A 40 -1.07 -10.41 -8.95
CA SER A 40 -1.72 -9.66 -10.02
C SER A 40 -0.77 -9.08 -11.07
N GLU A 41 0.53 -8.99 -10.77
CA GLU A 41 1.50 -8.27 -11.60
C GLU A 41 2.84 -9.01 -11.68
N ILE A 42 3.61 -8.74 -12.73
CA ILE A 42 5.02 -9.17 -12.85
C ILE A 42 5.92 -7.95 -12.91
N GLN A 43 7.07 -8.02 -12.27
CA GLN A 43 8.13 -7.03 -12.39
C GLN A 43 9.14 -7.49 -13.44
N VAL A 44 9.39 -6.61 -14.39
CA VAL A 44 10.36 -6.83 -15.47
C VAL A 44 11.37 -5.68 -15.49
N ILE A 45 12.61 -5.98 -15.85
CA ILE A 45 13.65 -4.98 -16.04
C ILE A 45 14.08 -4.94 -17.50
N ASN A 46 14.23 -3.74 -18.04
CA ASN A 46 14.72 -3.55 -19.39
C ASN A 46 16.22 -3.85 -19.46
N VAL A 47 16.65 -4.68 -20.40
CA VAL A 47 18.05 -5.13 -20.51
C VAL A 47 19.00 -3.97 -20.79
N LYS A 48 18.59 -2.99 -21.60
CA LYS A 48 19.46 -1.89 -22.05
C LYS A 48 19.34 -0.64 -21.18
N THR A 49 18.13 -0.29 -20.77
CA THR A 49 17.88 0.95 -20.02
C THR A 49 17.83 0.75 -18.51
N SER A 50 17.86 -0.49 -18.02
CA SER A 50 17.64 -0.85 -16.61
C SER A 50 16.32 -0.34 -16.02
N LYS A 51 15.38 0.10 -16.86
CA LYS A 51 14.05 0.57 -16.44
C LYS A 51 13.23 -0.60 -15.91
N GLU A 52 12.67 -0.44 -14.72
CA GLU A 52 11.77 -1.42 -14.11
C GLU A 52 10.31 -1.10 -14.41
N LEU A 53 9.52 -2.12 -14.74
CA LEU A 53 8.08 -2.00 -15.01
C LEU A 53 7.30 -3.10 -14.31
N TRP A 54 6.13 -2.73 -13.80
CA TRP A 54 5.12 -3.68 -13.32
C TRP A 54 4.06 -3.88 -14.41
N VAL A 55 3.95 -5.12 -14.90
CA VAL A 55 3.02 -5.52 -15.96
C VAL A 55 1.88 -6.33 -15.35
N PRO A 56 0.61 -5.89 -15.46
CA PRO A 56 -0.52 -6.66 -14.97
C PRO A 56 -0.67 -8.00 -15.68
N ARG A 57 -0.80 -9.09 -14.91
CA ARG A 57 -0.90 -10.47 -15.42
C ARG A 57 -2.09 -10.68 -16.36
N ARG A 58 -3.17 -9.93 -16.15
CA ARG A 58 -4.36 -9.92 -17.03
C ARG A 58 -4.05 -9.53 -18.48
N PHE A 59 -2.92 -8.86 -18.73
CA PHE A 59 -2.51 -8.46 -20.07
C PHE A 59 -1.49 -9.40 -20.69
N LEU A 60 -1.01 -10.39 -19.94
CA LEU A 60 -0.06 -11.38 -20.42
C LEU A 60 -0.82 -12.53 -21.09
N GLY A 61 -0.34 -12.91 -22.27
CA GLY A 61 -0.84 -14.01 -23.07
C GLY A 61 0.08 -15.22 -23.02
N GLN A 62 0.06 -16.00 -24.10
CA GLN A 62 0.92 -17.18 -24.24
C GLN A 62 2.39 -16.78 -24.32
N VAL A 63 3.25 -17.58 -23.68
CA VAL A 63 4.70 -17.50 -23.88
C VAL A 63 5.01 -18.40 -25.07
N SER A 64 5.41 -17.80 -26.19
CA SER A 64 5.84 -18.56 -27.35
C SER A 64 7.22 -19.14 -27.08
N ARG A 65 7.30 -20.47 -27.05
CA ARG A 65 8.53 -21.26 -27.10
C ARG A 65 8.62 -21.94 -28.46
N ILE A 66 8.45 -21.17 -29.52
CA ILE A 66 8.77 -21.68 -30.85
C ILE A 66 10.29 -21.53 -31.01
N GLU A 67 10.91 -22.44 -31.74
CA GLU A 67 12.35 -22.72 -31.91
C GLU A 67 13.22 -21.53 -32.41
N GLU A 68 12.74 -20.30 -32.26
CA GLU A 68 13.37 -19.02 -32.59
C GLU A 68 14.32 -18.54 -31.48
N PRO A 69 15.35 -17.74 -31.80
CA PRO A 69 16.40 -17.36 -30.85
C PRO A 69 15.95 -16.40 -29.74
N VAL A 70 14.72 -15.84 -29.78
CA VAL A 70 14.24 -14.84 -28.81
C VAL A 70 12.91 -15.28 -28.22
N MET A 71 12.85 -15.41 -26.90
CA MET A 71 11.59 -15.72 -26.21
C MET A 71 10.60 -14.57 -26.35
N VAL A 72 9.38 -14.86 -26.76
CA VAL A 72 8.32 -13.86 -26.94
C VAL A 72 7.20 -14.11 -25.94
N VAL A 73 6.88 -13.08 -25.16
CA VAL A 73 5.72 -13.06 -24.27
C VAL A 73 4.61 -12.29 -24.97
N GLY A 74 3.52 -12.98 -25.28
CA GLY A 74 2.35 -12.35 -25.88
C GLY A 74 1.72 -11.35 -24.92
N LEU A 75 1.27 -10.21 -25.43
CA LEU A 75 0.37 -9.29 -24.76
C LEU A 75 -1.00 -9.39 -25.42
N VAL A 76 -2.06 -9.55 -24.62
CA VAL A 76 -3.45 -9.64 -25.13
C VAL A 76 -4.00 -8.28 -25.56
N LYS A 77 -3.30 -7.19 -25.22
CA LYS A 77 -3.60 -5.81 -25.63
C LYS A 77 -2.30 -5.06 -25.88
N GLU A 78 -2.32 -4.12 -26.81
CA GLU A 78 -1.27 -3.11 -26.92
C GLU A 78 -1.24 -2.29 -25.62
N LEU A 79 -0.06 -2.16 -25.03
CA LEU A 79 0.17 -1.38 -23.82
C LEU A 79 1.04 -0.16 -24.15
N GLU A 80 0.79 0.93 -23.46
CA GLU A 80 1.53 2.18 -23.58
C GLU A 80 2.05 2.58 -22.21
N TYR A 81 3.33 2.94 -22.15
CA TYR A 81 3.94 3.50 -20.95
C TYR A 81 3.68 5.01 -20.87
N LYS A 82 3.00 5.45 -19.81
CA LYS A 82 2.70 6.87 -19.52
C LYS A 82 2.85 7.15 -18.04
N ALA A 83 3.61 8.18 -17.68
CA ALA A 83 3.75 8.69 -16.31
C ALA A 83 4.02 7.62 -15.23
N GLY A 84 4.88 6.63 -15.55
CA GLY A 84 5.21 5.55 -14.60
C GLY A 84 4.27 4.34 -14.62
N ALA A 85 3.19 4.37 -15.41
CA ALA A 85 2.20 3.29 -15.47
C ALA A 85 2.05 2.70 -16.87
N LEU A 86 1.65 1.42 -16.93
CA LEU A 86 1.24 0.74 -18.16
C LEU A 86 -0.27 0.79 -18.34
N LEU A 87 -0.71 1.41 -19.42
CA LEU A 87 -2.12 1.58 -19.77
C LEU A 87 -2.42 0.90 -21.10
N PRO A 88 -3.62 0.33 -21.31
CA PRO A 88 -4.03 -0.15 -22.63
C PRO A 88 -3.99 0.99 -23.66
N HIS A 89 -3.25 0.79 -24.74
CA HIS A 89 -3.16 1.74 -25.83
C HIS A 89 -4.46 1.70 -26.65
N VAL A 90 -5.08 2.86 -26.86
CA VAL A 90 -6.29 3.02 -27.68
C VAL A 90 -5.92 3.87 -28.89
N ARG A 91 -5.86 3.23 -30.06
CA ARG A 91 -5.64 3.94 -31.32
C ARG A 91 -6.89 4.74 -31.67
N ARG A 92 -6.75 6.06 -31.79
CA ARG A 92 -7.82 6.94 -32.29
C ARG A 92 -7.92 6.76 -33.81
N VAL A 93 -8.95 6.06 -34.27
CA VAL A 93 -9.29 6.03 -35.71
C VAL A 93 -10.11 7.29 -35.98
N ILE A 94 -9.58 8.21 -36.78
CA ILE A 94 -10.40 9.22 -37.43
C ILE A 94 -10.96 8.58 -38.69
N GLU A 95 -12.28 8.45 -38.77
CA GLU A 95 -12.90 8.12 -40.05
C GLU A 95 -12.57 9.23 -41.04
N MET A 96 -12.14 8.87 -42.25
CA MET A 96 -11.87 9.86 -43.28
C MET A 96 -13.17 10.63 -43.54
N PRO A 97 -13.20 11.97 -43.37
CA PRO A 97 -14.40 12.73 -43.64
C PRO A 97 -14.77 12.52 -45.10
N ARG A 98 -16.01 12.07 -45.32
CA ARG A 98 -16.55 11.80 -46.66
C ARG A 98 -16.41 13.07 -47.50
N ALA A 99 -15.67 12.99 -48.61
CA ALA A 99 -15.48 14.14 -49.48
C ALA A 99 -16.84 14.54 -50.08
N VAL A 100 -17.19 15.83 -49.96
CA VAL A 100 -18.51 16.36 -50.37
C VAL A 100 -18.75 16.27 -51.88
N ASN A 101 -17.72 15.94 -52.68
CA ASN A 101 -17.76 15.89 -54.15
C ASN A 101 -17.59 14.48 -54.75
N ASP A 102 -17.70 13.40 -53.96
CA ASP A 102 -17.73 12.06 -54.53
C ASP A 102 -19.05 11.81 -55.25
N LEU A 103 -19.06 12.00 -56.57
CA LEU A 103 -20.05 11.39 -57.46
C LEU A 103 -20.07 9.87 -57.20
N PRO A 104 -21.24 9.21 -57.15
CA PRO A 104 -21.31 7.77 -56.94
C PRO A 104 -20.59 7.06 -58.09
N ARG A 105 -19.32 6.70 -57.87
CA ARG A 105 -18.59 5.78 -58.76
C ARG A 105 -19.33 4.46 -58.68
N ARG A 106 -19.94 4.06 -59.80
CA ARG A 106 -20.55 2.75 -59.98
C ARG A 106 -19.51 1.71 -59.53
N PRO A 107 -19.80 0.87 -58.52
CA PRO A 107 -18.83 -0.11 -58.08
C PRO A 107 -18.55 -1.05 -59.25
N ALA A 108 -17.29 -1.09 -59.70
CA ALA A 108 -16.80 -2.22 -60.46
C ALA A 108 -17.01 -3.46 -59.59
N ALA A 109 -17.46 -4.57 -60.18
CA ALA A 109 -17.70 -5.82 -59.48
C ALA A 109 -16.39 -6.32 -58.82
N VAL A 110 -16.19 -5.94 -57.56
CA VAL A 110 -15.10 -6.45 -56.73
C VAL A 110 -15.50 -7.85 -56.25
N ALA A 111 -14.57 -8.77 -56.42
CA ALA A 111 -14.64 -10.15 -55.97
C ALA A 111 -15.20 -10.26 -54.55
N ARG A 112 -16.01 -11.30 -54.35
CA ARG A 112 -16.73 -11.66 -53.11
C ARG A 112 -15.96 -11.22 -51.86
N PRO A 113 -16.52 -10.33 -51.02
CA PRO A 113 -15.96 -10.10 -49.70
C PRO A 113 -16.07 -11.41 -48.90
N ALA A 114 -14.96 -11.80 -48.29
CA ALA A 114 -14.94 -12.89 -47.32
C ALA A 114 -16.07 -12.67 -46.31
N LEU A 115 -16.75 -13.75 -45.94
CA LEU A 115 -17.82 -13.74 -44.94
C LEU A 115 -17.24 -13.21 -43.62
N VAL A 116 -17.36 -11.90 -43.41
CA VAL A 116 -17.19 -11.29 -42.10
C VAL A 116 -18.33 -11.86 -41.29
N VAL A 117 -18.01 -12.84 -40.45
CA VAL A 117 -18.89 -13.28 -39.37
C VAL A 117 -19.10 -12.04 -38.52
N GLY A 118 -20.20 -11.35 -38.77
CA GLY A 118 -20.73 -10.37 -37.86
C GLY A 118 -21.02 -11.14 -36.58
N ILE A 119 -20.06 -11.14 -35.65
CA ILE A 119 -20.33 -11.45 -34.26
C ILE A 119 -21.40 -10.45 -33.84
N ARG A 120 -22.65 -10.90 -33.91
CA ARG A 120 -23.81 -10.23 -33.34
C ARG A 120 -23.49 -10.11 -31.85
N LEU A 121 -22.88 -9.00 -31.47
CA LEU A 121 -22.73 -8.64 -30.09
C LEU A 121 -24.15 -8.30 -29.63
N GLU A 122 -24.80 -9.30 -29.05
CA GLU A 122 -26.10 -9.22 -28.40
C GLU A 122 -26.11 -8.01 -27.44
N ASN A 123 -26.49 -6.84 -27.95
CA ASN A 123 -26.60 -5.61 -27.19
C ASN A 123 -28.00 -5.50 -26.58
N SER A 124 -28.40 -6.52 -25.80
CA SER A 124 -29.65 -6.48 -25.03
C SER A 124 -29.58 -7.33 -23.76
N ALA A 125 -28.56 -7.09 -22.94
CA ALA A 125 -28.59 -7.50 -21.52
C ALA A 125 -27.88 -6.51 -20.57
N LYS A 126 -27.18 -5.51 -21.12
CA LYS A 126 -26.23 -4.68 -20.36
C LYS A 126 -26.87 -3.61 -19.48
N SER A 127 -28.12 -3.18 -19.75
CA SER A 127 -28.77 -2.15 -18.92
C SER A 127 -29.41 -2.68 -17.63
N ARG A 128 -29.88 -3.94 -17.63
CA ARG A 128 -30.48 -4.59 -16.45
C ARG A 128 -29.40 -5.21 -15.56
N ALA A 129 -28.43 -5.91 -16.14
CA ALA A 129 -27.31 -6.50 -15.41
C ALA A 129 -26.47 -5.44 -14.70
N GLY A 130 -26.14 -4.32 -15.36
CA GLY A 130 -25.39 -3.22 -14.73
C GLY A 130 -26.18 -2.46 -13.65
N ARG A 131 -27.51 -2.53 -13.66
CA ARG A 131 -28.36 -1.95 -12.60
C ARG A 131 -28.47 -2.89 -11.40
N LEU A 132 -28.55 -4.21 -11.65
CA LEU A 132 -28.50 -5.24 -10.61
C LEU A 132 -27.14 -5.29 -9.91
N VAL A 133 -26.04 -5.18 -10.66
CA VAL A 133 -24.69 -5.14 -10.07
C VAL A 133 -24.50 -3.89 -9.20
N ARG A 134 -24.95 -2.72 -9.67
CA ARG A 134 -24.92 -1.49 -8.85
C ARG A 134 -25.81 -1.59 -7.62
N GLY A 135 -26.99 -2.20 -7.74
CA GLY A 135 -27.89 -2.47 -6.62
C GLY A 135 -27.27 -3.40 -5.58
N ALA A 136 -26.63 -4.48 -6.02
CA ALA A 136 -25.94 -5.42 -5.13
C ALA A 136 -24.75 -4.78 -4.41
N ILE A 137 -23.97 -3.93 -5.09
CA ILE A 137 -22.87 -3.18 -4.47
C ILE A 137 -23.43 -2.20 -3.43
N ALA A 138 -24.45 -1.41 -3.79
CA ALA A 138 -25.05 -0.45 -2.87
C ALA A 138 -25.67 -1.13 -1.64
N ALA A 139 -26.38 -2.25 -1.84
CA ALA A 139 -26.94 -3.04 -0.74
C ALA A 139 -25.85 -3.65 0.15
N GLY A 140 -24.76 -4.16 -0.44
CA GLY A 140 -23.61 -4.67 0.30
C GLY A 140 -22.91 -3.59 1.14
N ILE A 141 -22.72 -2.39 0.57
CA ILE A 141 -22.20 -1.23 1.31
C ILE A 141 -23.15 -0.86 2.45
N LEU A 142 -24.46 -0.82 2.19
CA LEU A 142 -25.45 -0.50 3.21
C LEU A 142 -25.40 -1.51 4.36
N VAL A 143 -25.39 -2.81 4.07
CA VAL A 143 -25.27 -3.88 5.07
C VAL A 143 -23.98 -3.75 5.87
N CYS A 144 -22.83 -3.53 5.21
CA CYS A 144 -21.57 -3.30 5.89
C CYS A 144 -21.62 -2.07 6.81
N VAL A 145 -22.20 -0.96 6.36
CA VAL A 145 -22.36 0.26 7.17
C VAL A 145 -23.29 -0.02 8.35
N THR A 146 -24.41 -0.71 8.16
CA THR A 146 -25.33 -1.08 9.24
C THR A 146 -24.66 -2.00 10.27
N VAL A 147 -23.92 -3.01 9.81
CA VAL A 147 -23.11 -3.88 10.67
C VAL A 147 -22.09 -3.05 11.44
N ILE A 148 -21.35 -2.16 10.78
CA ILE A 148 -20.38 -1.29 11.44
C ILE A 148 -21.06 -0.43 12.50
N ILE A 149 -22.22 0.19 12.22
CA ILE A 149 -22.94 1.02 13.19
C ILE A 149 -23.41 0.17 14.38
N VAL A 150 -24.05 -0.97 14.13
CA VAL A 150 -24.57 -1.86 15.19
C VAL A 150 -23.44 -2.49 16.02
N PHE A 151 -22.31 -2.85 15.42
CA PHE A 151 -21.15 -3.41 16.15
C PHE A 151 -20.26 -2.33 16.78
N ARG A 152 -20.30 -1.09 16.29
CA ARG A 152 -19.63 0.07 16.90
C ARG A 152 -20.39 0.61 18.11
N ASP A 153 -21.73 0.57 18.05
CA ASP A 153 -22.62 1.02 19.13
C ASP A 153 -23.15 -0.14 20.00
N GLY A 154 -22.89 -1.39 19.63
CA GLY A 154 -23.23 -2.59 20.38
C GLY A 154 -22.24 -2.88 21.52
N PRO A 155 -22.69 -3.49 22.63
CA PRO A 155 -21.91 -3.66 23.86
C PRO A 155 -20.72 -4.64 23.75
N MET A 156 -20.38 -5.11 22.54
CA MET A 156 -19.27 -6.04 22.28
C MET A 156 -18.29 -5.56 21.19
N GLY A 157 -18.32 -4.28 20.84
CA GLY A 157 -17.24 -3.65 20.07
C GLY A 157 -16.03 -3.41 20.96
N SER A 158 -15.14 -4.40 21.09
CA SER A 158 -13.80 -4.20 21.63
C SER A 158 -13.11 -3.14 20.77
N ARG A 159 -13.09 -1.91 21.28
CA ARG A 159 -12.36 -0.80 20.69
C ARG A 159 -10.88 -1.18 20.68
N VAL A 160 -10.41 -1.70 19.55
CA VAL A 160 -8.98 -1.61 19.22
C VAL A 160 -8.75 -0.14 18.90
N LEU A 161 -8.60 0.64 19.96
CA LEU A 161 -8.06 1.97 19.94
C LEU A 161 -6.64 1.80 19.40
N TYR A 162 -6.44 2.05 18.11
CA TYR A 162 -5.21 2.72 17.72
C TYR A 162 -5.26 4.08 18.41
N SER A 163 -4.82 4.05 19.67
CA SER A 163 -4.71 5.19 20.55
C SER A 163 -3.47 5.93 20.09
N THR A 164 -3.60 6.74 19.04
CA THR A 164 -2.92 8.02 19.03
C THR A 164 -3.57 8.90 20.11
N GLN A 165 -3.59 8.42 21.37
CA GLN A 165 -3.82 9.30 22.51
C GLN A 165 -2.67 10.28 22.46
N ALA A 166 -3.02 11.50 22.05
CA ALA A 166 -2.28 12.74 22.14
C ALA A 166 -0.95 12.54 22.88
N GLN A 167 0.11 12.20 22.15
CA GLN A 167 1.45 12.43 22.65
C GLN A 167 1.51 13.93 22.88
N ARG A 168 1.46 14.32 24.15
CA ARG A 168 1.50 15.73 24.51
C ARG A 168 2.87 16.22 24.09
N ASP A 169 2.92 17.25 23.24
CA ASP A 169 4.17 17.77 22.71
C ASP A 169 4.96 18.41 23.86
N LEU A 170 5.76 17.58 24.54
CA LEU A 170 6.63 17.95 25.64
C LEU A 170 8.02 18.16 25.04
N PRO A 171 8.71 19.26 25.35
CA PRO A 171 10.06 19.53 24.88
C PRO A 171 11.10 18.67 25.64
N LEU A 172 10.82 17.38 25.78
CA LEU A 172 11.60 16.40 26.53
C LEU A 172 11.98 15.21 25.63
N THR A 173 13.27 14.86 25.62
CA THR A 173 13.84 13.75 24.84
C THR A 173 14.48 12.71 25.74
N ALA A 174 14.85 11.55 25.18
CA ALA A 174 15.50 10.46 25.92
C ALA A 174 16.91 10.80 26.45
N GLU A 175 17.45 11.99 26.12
CA GLU A 175 18.75 12.48 26.59
C GLU A 175 18.60 13.49 27.74
N ASP A 176 17.38 13.88 28.09
CA ASP A 176 17.14 14.84 29.17
C ASP A 176 17.31 14.16 30.53
N ASP A 177 18.23 14.69 31.33
CA ASP A 177 18.48 14.29 32.70
C ASP A 177 17.63 15.08 33.71
N TYR A 178 17.75 14.73 34.99
CA TYR A 178 17.06 15.43 36.07
C TYR A 178 17.30 16.95 36.06
N PHE A 179 18.54 17.38 35.86
CA PHE A 179 18.89 18.80 35.89
C PHE A 179 18.29 19.56 34.71
N SER A 180 18.26 18.95 33.51
CA SER A 180 17.62 19.49 32.32
C SER A 180 16.12 19.65 32.49
N ILE A 181 15.47 18.67 33.11
CA ILE A 181 14.03 18.75 33.44
C ILE A 181 13.77 19.88 34.43
N VAL A 182 14.53 19.97 35.52
CA VAL A 182 14.35 21.02 36.54
C VAL A 182 14.58 22.42 35.94
N ASN A 183 15.52 22.55 35.01
CA ASN A 183 15.76 23.81 34.31
C ASN A 183 14.58 24.21 33.39
N LYS A 184 13.90 23.24 32.78
CA LYS A 184 12.75 23.46 31.87
C LYS A 184 11.42 23.65 32.61
N PHE A 185 11.18 22.88 33.67
CA PHE A 185 9.88 22.77 34.36
C PHE A 185 9.87 23.33 35.78
N GLY A 186 11.04 23.70 36.32
CA GLY A 186 11.21 24.08 37.72
C GLY A 186 11.38 22.86 38.65
N PRO A 187 11.53 23.07 39.96
CA PRO A 187 11.64 21.97 40.91
C PRO A 187 10.33 21.18 41.00
N PRO A 188 10.37 19.84 41.05
CA PRO A 188 9.19 19.01 41.23
C PRO A 188 8.59 19.18 42.63
N ALA A 189 7.28 18.97 42.75
CA ALA A 189 6.59 19.04 44.04
C ALA A 189 6.78 17.76 44.89
N ASP A 190 6.97 16.62 44.22
CA ASP A 190 7.29 15.34 44.86
C ASP A 190 8.31 14.62 43.98
N ASP A 191 9.28 13.98 44.63
CA ASP A 191 10.37 13.26 44.00
C ASP A 191 10.53 11.92 44.71
N ARG A 192 10.19 10.85 44.00
CA ARG A 192 10.19 9.50 44.56
C ARG A 192 11.06 8.56 43.76
N TRP A 193 11.88 7.84 44.51
CA TRP A 193 12.70 6.75 44.04
C TRP A 193 11.99 5.44 44.26
N GLN A 194 11.89 4.62 43.22
CA GLN A 194 11.32 3.29 43.33
C GLN A 194 12.21 2.29 42.58
N LEU A 195 12.45 1.14 43.23
CA LEU A 195 13.05 -0.01 42.58
C LEU A 195 11.93 -0.84 41.98
N ASP A 196 12.02 -1.13 40.68
CA ASP A 196 11.22 -2.21 40.11
C ASP A 196 11.93 -3.56 40.33
N SER A 197 11.10 -4.59 40.42
CA SER A 197 11.37 -6.03 40.52
C SER A 197 12.42 -6.57 39.53
N ARG A 198 12.76 -5.80 38.49
CA ARG A 198 13.69 -6.15 37.40
C ARG A 198 15.05 -5.42 37.46
N GLN A 199 15.45 -4.89 38.62
CA GLN A 199 16.74 -4.19 38.83
C GLN A 199 16.91 -2.88 38.05
N VAL A 200 15.82 -2.30 37.52
CA VAL A 200 15.86 -0.98 36.89
C VAL A 200 15.45 0.06 37.92
N HIS A 201 16.29 1.08 38.11
CA HIS A 201 15.98 2.22 38.96
C HIS A 201 15.10 3.17 38.18
N TYR A 202 13.94 3.53 38.73
CA TYR A 202 13.12 4.61 38.19
C TYR A 202 12.84 5.67 39.24
N ARG A 203 12.84 6.92 38.77
CA ARG A 203 12.57 8.11 39.57
C ARG A 203 11.36 8.82 39.00
N ARG A 204 10.41 9.13 39.88
CA ARG A 204 9.14 9.78 39.52
C ARG A 204 9.12 11.20 40.07
N LEU A 205 8.98 12.17 39.17
CA LEU A 205 8.89 13.60 39.48
C LEU A 205 7.46 14.08 39.25
N TRP A 206 6.81 14.61 40.29
CA TRP A 206 5.42 15.07 40.22
C TRP A 206 5.32 16.59 40.03
N TYR A 207 4.57 17.01 39.00
CA TYR A 207 4.29 18.41 38.69
C TYR A 207 2.78 18.69 38.78
N PRO A 208 2.26 19.07 39.96
CA PRO A 208 0.83 19.22 40.20
C PRO A 208 0.19 20.31 39.36
N GLN A 209 0.92 21.41 39.09
CA GLN A 209 0.43 22.52 38.26
C GLN A 209 0.13 22.10 36.82
N GLN A 210 0.82 21.07 36.32
CA GLN A 210 0.67 20.56 34.96
C GLN A 210 -0.06 19.20 34.94
N SER A 211 -0.45 18.71 36.12
CA SER A 211 -1.10 17.42 36.36
C SER A 211 -0.39 16.26 35.68
N LEU A 212 0.95 16.27 35.74
CA LEU A 212 1.80 15.28 35.09
C LEU A 212 2.87 14.72 36.04
N ALA A 213 3.23 13.45 35.83
CA ALA A 213 4.36 12.79 36.44
C ALA A 213 5.40 12.50 35.37
N LEU A 214 6.64 12.98 35.52
CA LEU A 214 7.75 12.61 34.66
C LEU A 214 8.47 11.40 35.25
N ILE A 215 8.81 10.44 34.40
CA ILE A 215 9.52 9.21 34.77
C ILE A 215 10.92 9.27 34.16
N LEU A 216 11.93 9.11 35.00
CA LEU A 216 13.31 8.90 34.61
C LEU A 216 13.68 7.45 34.90
N THR A 217 14.47 6.85 34.02
CA THR A 217 14.99 5.49 34.19
C THR A 217 16.49 5.49 34.01
N GLY A 218 17.20 4.71 34.82
CA GLY A 218 18.65 4.63 34.76
C GLY A 218 19.19 3.37 35.39
N ILE A 219 20.48 3.11 35.14
CA ILE A 219 21.21 1.98 35.71
C ILE A 219 21.75 2.36 37.12
N GLY A 220 21.71 3.65 37.48
CA GLY A 220 22.08 4.15 38.80
C GLY A 220 21.71 5.62 39.00
N HIS A 221 21.93 6.16 40.21
CA HIS A 221 21.49 7.49 40.66
C HIS A 221 21.99 8.70 39.84
N ASN A 222 22.95 8.48 38.94
CA ASN A 222 23.64 9.53 38.18
C ASN A 222 23.59 9.29 36.67
N ASP A 223 22.83 8.31 36.22
CA ASP A 223 22.65 7.94 34.79
C ASP A 223 21.15 7.74 34.49
N GLU A 224 20.34 8.64 35.03
CA GLU A 224 18.90 8.69 34.84
C GLU A 224 18.55 9.60 33.69
N HIS A 225 17.88 9.01 32.71
CA HIS A 225 17.39 9.72 31.56
C HIS A 225 15.87 9.65 31.49
N TYR A 226 15.28 10.67 30.90
CA TYR A 226 13.85 10.75 30.72
C TYR A 226 13.30 9.59 29.89
N ALA A 227 12.34 8.87 30.46
CA ALA A 227 11.67 7.75 29.81
C ALA A 227 10.26 8.11 29.34
N GLY A 228 9.58 9.05 29.99
CA GLY A 228 8.25 9.48 29.55
C GLY A 228 7.44 10.16 30.63
N ALA A 229 6.19 10.46 30.31
CA ALA A 229 5.28 11.17 31.21
C ALA A 229 3.95 10.45 31.35
N LEU A 230 3.40 10.50 32.57
CA LEU A 230 2.10 10.00 32.94
C LEU A 230 1.17 11.16 33.32
N ASP A 231 -0.14 11.00 33.09
CA ASP A 231 -1.14 11.91 33.67
C ASP A 231 -1.42 11.58 35.15
N GLN A 232 -2.23 12.43 35.78
CA GLN A 232 -2.70 12.22 37.16
C GLN A 232 -3.43 10.88 37.42
N HIS A 233 -3.91 10.21 36.37
CA HIS A 233 -4.58 8.92 36.46
C HIS A 233 -3.63 7.75 36.18
N GLY A 234 -2.32 8.00 35.99
CA GLY A 234 -1.33 6.97 35.69
C GLY A 234 -1.18 6.65 34.19
N ARG A 235 -1.94 7.29 33.30
CA ARG A 235 -1.93 6.98 31.88
C ARG A 235 -0.73 7.61 31.17
N VAL A 236 -0.09 6.87 30.28
CA VAL A 236 1.02 7.36 29.45
C VAL A 236 0.55 8.47 28.51
N ILE A 237 1.10 9.68 28.70
CA ILE A 237 0.85 10.86 27.86
C ILE A 237 2.05 11.25 26.99
N HIS A 238 3.23 10.73 27.32
CA HIS A 238 4.44 10.91 26.52
C HIS A 238 5.38 9.71 26.68
N SER A 239 5.98 9.30 25.57
CA SER A 239 6.95 8.21 25.50
C SER A 239 8.05 8.60 24.53
N VAL A 240 9.29 8.25 24.86
CA VAL A 240 10.45 8.42 23.98
C VAL A 240 10.99 7.09 23.48
N ASP A 241 11.72 7.12 22.37
CA ASP A 241 12.48 5.97 21.91
C ASP A 241 13.81 5.90 22.67
N LEU A 242 14.05 4.79 23.35
CA LEU A 242 15.24 4.57 24.17
C LEU A 242 16.45 4.20 23.30
N PRO A 243 17.69 4.38 23.81
CA PRO A 243 18.90 3.91 23.14
C PRO A 243 18.81 2.41 22.87
N GLY A 244 18.67 2.02 21.60
CA GLY A 244 18.37 0.64 21.19
C GLY A 244 17.09 0.47 20.38
N GLY A 245 16.36 1.56 20.10
CA GLY A 245 15.20 1.56 19.20
C GLY A 245 13.92 0.94 19.80
N GLN A 246 13.92 0.71 21.11
CA GLN A 246 12.73 0.26 21.83
C GLN A 246 11.97 1.45 22.38
N ASN A 247 10.64 1.43 22.25
CA ASN A 247 9.80 2.50 22.79
C ASN A 247 9.57 2.32 24.29
N SER A 248 9.82 3.37 25.07
CA SER A 248 9.66 3.40 26.53
C SER A 248 8.22 3.15 27.03
N ARG A 249 7.21 3.23 26.16
CA ARG A 249 5.80 3.04 26.52
C ARG A 249 5.54 1.69 27.21
N ALA A 250 6.18 0.62 26.76
CA ALA A 250 6.01 -0.71 27.36
C ALA A 250 6.47 -0.76 28.82
N ILE A 251 7.50 0.02 29.18
CA ILE A 251 8.01 0.14 30.54
C ILE A 251 7.05 0.98 31.39
N LEU A 252 6.56 2.08 30.84
CA LEU A 252 5.63 2.98 31.52
C LEU A 252 4.29 2.30 31.83
N GLU A 253 3.76 1.49 30.92
CA GLU A 253 2.52 0.72 31.14
C GLU A 253 2.68 -0.37 32.21
N THR A 254 3.89 -0.89 32.43
CA THR A 254 4.16 -1.82 33.55
C THR A 254 4.26 -1.13 34.90
N LEU A 255 4.55 0.17 34.96
CA LEU A 255 4.67 0.93 36.22
C LEU A 255 3.31 1.32 36.83
N GLU A 256 2.23 1.22 36.06
CA GLU A 256 0.85 1.51 36.52
C GLU A 256 0.17 0.29 37.18
N LYS A 257 0.75 -0.92 37.05
CA LYS A 257 0.22 -2.15 37.67
C LYS A 257 0.79 -2.41 39.06
#